data_AF-A0A0J1ELE0-F1
#
_entry.id   AF-A0A0J1ELE0-F1
#
_cell.length_a   1.000
_cell.length_b   1.000
_cell.length_c   1.000
_cell.angle_alpha   90.00
_cell.angle_beta   90.00
_cell.angle_gamma   90.00
#
_symmetry.space_group_name_H-M   'P 1'
#
loop_
_entity.id
_entity.type
_entity.pdbx_description
1 polymer ?
#
loop_
_entity_poly.entity_id
_entity_poly.type
_entity_poly.pdbx_seq_one_letter_code
_entity_poly.pdbx_strand_id
1 'polypeptide(L)'
;MAKKKRNPPADETGTVDASATDLADFEATLGDVESIVRKLESGALTLDESLKQYEVAVSKMRQCYQLLDVAERKISVLAGVDAEGRPVTEPLENMSGGESLIQKQASRGKRRGVSGAETLEDDE
;
A
#
# COMPACT_ATOMS: atom_id res chain seq x y z
N MET A 1 -54.58 6.31 -36.54
CA MET A 1 -53.86 7.03 -35.46
C MET A 1 -52.90 6.07 -34.78
N ALA A 2 -51.59 6.23 -34.97
CA ALA A 2 -50.58 5.33 -34.38
C ALA A 2 -50.19 5.80 -32.97
N LYS A 3 -50.51 5.01 -31.94
CA LYS A 3 -50.06 5.26 -30.56
C LYS A 3 -48.59 4.84 -30.42
N LYS A 4 -47.68 5.74 -30.78
CA LYS A 4 -46.23 5.53 -30.63
C LYS A 4 -45.87 5.46 -29.15
N LYS A 5 -45.73 4.23 -28.61
CA LYS A 5 -45.12 3.97 -27.30
C LYS A 5 -43.74 4.64 -27.28
N ARG A 6 -43.58 5.72 -26.51
CA ARG A 6 -42.27 6.20 -26.09
C ARG A 6 -41.83 5.31 -24.93
N ASN A 7 -40.98 4.34 -25.22
CA ASN A 7 -40.16 3.71 -24.20
C ASN A 7 -38.93 4.63 -24.00
N PRO A 8 -38.61 5.11 -22.79
CA PRO A 8 -37.26 5.59 -22.55
C PRO A 8 -36.30 4.38 -22.67
N PRO A 9 -35.08 4.55 -23.20
CA PRO A 9 -34.06 3.53 -23.00
C PRO A 9 -33.80 3.41 -21.50
N ALA A 10 -33.76 2.18 -21.00
CA ALA A 10 -33.35 1.90 -19.64
C ALA A 10 -31.82 2.01 -19.53
N ASP A 11 -31.37 2.53 -18.39
CA ASP A 11 -30.16 2.07 -17.69
C ASP A 11 -28.87 1.96 -18.53
N GLU A 12 -28.20 3.10 -18.75
CA GLU A 12 -26.76 3.10 -19.07
C GLU A 12 -25.96 3.22 -17.75
N THR A 13 -25.53 2.05 -17.29
CA THR A 13 -24.85 1.76 -16.03
C THR A 13 -23.54 2.55 -15.85
N GLY A 14 -23.58 3.63 -15.06
CA GLY A 14 -23.16 3.60 -13.65
C GLY A 14 -21.77 3.07 -13.22
N THR A 15 -20.79 2.86 -14.10
CA THR A 15 -19.57 2.09 -13.76
C THR A 15 -18.24 2.88 -13.79
N VAL A 16 -18.25 4.22 -13.83
CA VAL A 16 -17.05 5.03 -14.14
C VAL A 16 -16.37 5.79 -12.98
N ASP A 17 -16.98 5.94 -11.80
CA ASP A 17 -16.50 6.95 -10.80
C ASP A 17 -15.93 6.41 -9.47
N ALA A 18 -15.95 5.10 -9.24
CA ALA A 18 -15.51 4.53 -7.94
C ALA A 18 -14.02 4.79 -7.64
N SER A 19 -13.14 4.69 -8.64
CA SER A 19 -11.70 4.92 -8.47
C SER A 19 -11.31 6.40 -8.39
N ALA A 20 -12.08 7.29 -9.02
CA ALA A 20 -11.86 8.73 -8.91
C ALA A 20 -12.31 9.26 -7.53
N THR A 21 -13.40 8.70 -6.97
CA THR A 21 -13.84 8.96 -5.60
C THR A 21 -12.78 8.52 -4.58
N ASP A 22 -12.27 7.27 -4.66
CA ASP A 22 -11.23 6.78 -3.74
C ASP A 22 -9.95 7.65 -3.78
N LEU A 23 -9.58 8.16 -4.96
CA LEU A 23 -8.40 9.02 -5.14
C LEU A 23 -8.62 10.40 -4.50
N ALA A 24 -9.81 10.99 -4.66
CA ALA A 24 -10.18 12.24 -4.00
C ALA A 24 -10.20 12.10 -2.47
N ASP A 25 -10.71 10.98 -1.96
CA ASP A 25 -10.69 10.66 -0.52
C ASP A 25 -9.26 10.48 0.01
N PHE A 26 -8.35 9.90 -0.80
CA PHE A 26 -6.93 9.80 -0.45
C PHE A 26 -6.26 11.18 -0.37
N GLU A 27 -6.40 12.02 -1.39
CA GLU A 27 -5.79 13.36 -1.39
C GLU A 27 -6.34 14.25 -0.27
N ALA A 28 -7.66 14.19 0.01
CA ALA A 28 -8.26 14.89 1.13
C ALA A 28 -7.70 14.41 2.48
N THR A 29 -7.60 13.09 2.68
CA THR A 29 -7.08 12.51 3.92
C THR A 29 -5.60 12.85 4.13
N LEU A 30 -4.80 12.85 3.06
CA LEU A 30 -3.39 13.25 3.08
C LEU A 30 -3.22 14.75 3.39
N GLY A 31 -4.00 15.62 2.74
CA GLY A 31 -3.98 17.06 2.98
C GLY A 31 -4.34 17.44 4.42
N ASP A 32 -5.24 16.68 5.05
CA ASP A 32 -5.53 16.81 6.49
C ASP A 32 -4.32 16.42 7.36
N VAL A 33 -3.60 15.33 7.04
CA VAL A 33 -2.38 14.95 7.76
C VAL A 33 -1.33 16.05 7.66
N GLU A 34 -1.08 16.61 6.47
CA GLU A 34 -0.17 17.74 6.32
C GLU A 34 -0.62 18.98 7.11
N SER A 35 -1.93 19.28 7.13
CA SER A 35 -2.51 20.38 7.90
C SER A 35 -2.28 20.20 9.40
N ILE A 36 -2.32 18.97 9.90
CA ILE A 36 -2.01 18.65 11.28
C ILE A 36 -0.50 18.77 11.55
N VAL A 37 0.35 18.23 10.68
CA VAL A 37 1.83 18.36 10.80
C VAL A 37 2.24 19.83 10.85
N ARG A 38 1.73 20.68 9.94
CA ARG A 38 1.98 22.13 9.95
C ARG A 38 1.58 22.81 11.27
N LYS A 39 0.51 22.34 11.94
CA LYS A 39 0.09 22.85 13.26
C LYS A 39 1.01 22.38 14.38
N LEU A 40 1.45 21.11 14.36
CA LEU A 40 2.41 20.57 15.33
C LEU A 40 3.77 21.28 15.22
N GLU A 41 4.26 21.47 14.00
CA GLU A 41 5.53 22.18 13.71
C GLU A 41 5.49 23.66 14.10
N SER A 42 4.31 24.29 14.14
CA SER A 42 4.17 25.70 14.53
C SER A 42 4.53 25.98 15.99
N GLY A 43 4.53 24.96 16.87
CA GLY A 43 4.76 25.11 18.31
C GLY A 43 3.70 25.92 19.07
N ALA A 44 2.60 26.31 18.41
CA ALA A 44 1.54 27.13 19.02
C ALA A 44 0.52 26.34 19.87
N LEU A 45 0.59 25.01 19.83
CA LEU A 45 -0.30 24.10 20.57
C LEU A 45 0.26 23.78 21.95
N THR A 46 -0.62 23.61 22.94
CA THR A 46 -0.24 23.00 24.22
C THR A 46 0.11 21.52 24.05
N LEU A 47 0.72 20.89 25.08
CA LEU A 47 1.08 19.47 25.04
C LEU A 47 -0.15 18.56 24.83
N ASP A 48 -1.26 18.83 25.52
CA ASP A 48 -2.49 18.05 25.42
C ASP A 48 -3.14 18.18 24.03
N GLU A 49 -3.16 19.38 23.47
CA GLU A 49 -3.61 19.61 22.09
C GLU A 49 -2.69 18.94 21.06
N SER A 50 -1.37 18.98 21.28
CA SER A 50 -0.39 18.33 20.40
C SER A 50 -0.55 16.81 20.39
N LEU A 51 -0.82 16.19 21.55
CA LEU A 51 -1.11 14.76 21.65
C LEU A 51 -2.40 14.39 20.90
N LYS A 52 -3.48 15.17 21.10
CA LYS A 52 -4.76 14.97 20.38
C LYS A 52 -4.59 15.09 18.86
N GLN A 53 -3.85 16.10 18.40
CA GLN A 53 -3.56 16.28 16.98
C GLN A 53 -2.73 15.11 16.42
N TYR A 54 -1.73 14.64 17.16
CA TYR A 54 -0.93 13.48 16.78
C TYR A 54 -1.78 12.19 16.65
N GLU A 55 -2.69 11.93 17.60
CA GLU A 55 -3.63 10.79 17.51
C GLU A 55 -4.50 10.85 16.24
N VAL A 56 -5.04 12.03 15.91
CA VAL A 56 -5.82 12.24 14.68
C VAL A 56 -4.97 12.03 13.42
N ALA A 57 -3.72 12.52 13.41
CA ALA A 57 -2.80 12.30 12.29
C ALA A 57 -2.47 10.81 12.09
N VAL A 58 -2.21 10.06 13.16
CA VAL A 58 -1.98 8.60 13.10
C VAL A 58 -3.22 7.87 12.60
N SER A 59 -4.42 8.27 13.01
CA SER A 59 -5.67 7.70 12.51
C SER A 59 -5.85 7.92 11.00
N LYS A 60 -5.67 9.16 10.53
CA LYS A 60 -5.73 9.50 9.10
C LYS A 60 -4.66 8.80 8.26
N MET A 61 -3.44 8.68 8.78
CA MET A 61 -2.36 7.97 8.10
C MET A 61 -2.68 6.47 7.91
N ARG A 62 -3.37 5.83 8.87
CA ARG A 62 -3.91 4.46 8.70
C ARG A 62 -4.97 4.38 7.61
N GLN A 63 -5.86 5.37 7.51
CA GLN A 63 -6.85 5.46 6.44
C GLN A 63 -6.17 5.62 5.06
N CYS A 64 -5.12 6.44 4.94
CA CYS A 64 -4.34 6.53 3.70
C CYS A 64 -3.77 5.16 3.27
N TYR A 65 -3.18 4.39 4.21
CA TYR A 65 -2.68 3.05 3.89
C TYR A 65 -3.78 2.07 3.46
N GLN A 66 -4.99 2.16 4.03
CA GLN A 66 -6.13 1.34 3.62
C GLN A 66 -6.61 1.68 2.20
N LEU A 67 -6.64 2.97 1.84
CA LEU A 67 -6.98 3.40 0.47
C LEU A 67 -5.94 2.91 -0.55
N LEU A 68 -4.65 2.94 -0.19
CA LEU A 68 -3.57 2.41 -1.04
C LEU A 68 -3.66 0.88 -1.22
N ASP A 69 -3.95 0.12 -0.16
CA ASP A 69 -4.18 -1.33 -0.23
C ASP A 69 -5.40 -1.70 -1.10
N VAL A 70 -6.49 -0.91 -1.03
CA VAL A 70 -7.63 -1.05 -1.94
C VAL A 70 -7.24 -0.75 -3.40
N ALA A 71 -6.43 0.29 -3.64
CA ALA A 71 -5.96 0.63 -4.98
C ALA A 71 -5.00 -0.44 -5.55
N GLU A 72 -4.08 -0.97 -4.74
CA GLU A 72 -3.16 -2.06 -5.11
C GLU A 72 -3.94 -3.31 -5.53
N ARG A 73 -4.93 -3.73 -4.74
CA ARG A 73 -5.80 -4.87 -5.09
C ARG A 73 -6.56 -4.66 -6.40
N LYS A 74 -7.08 -3.45 -6.63
CA LYS A 74 -7.76 -3.08 -7.89
C LYS A 74 -6.81 -3.19 -9.08
N ILE A 75 -5.59 -2.69 -8.96
CA ILE A 75 -4.55 -2.80 -10.00
C ILE A 75 -4.18 -4.28 -10.24
N SER A 76 -4.01 -5.06 -9.17
CA SER A 76 -3.67 -6.48 -9.24
C SER A 76 -4.73 -7.30 -9.98
N VAL A 77 -6.03 -7.03 -9.73
CA VAL A 77 -7.14 -7.65 -10.48
C VAL A 77 -7.16 -7.24 -11.97
N LEU A 78 -6.67 -6.05 -12.30
CA LEU A 78 -6.58 -5.56 -13.68
C LEU A 78 -5.31 -6.03 -14.42
N ALA A 79 -4.30 -6.56 -13.71
CA ALA A 79 -3.01 -6.94 -14.28
C ALA A 79 -3.06 -8.23 -15.13
N GLY A 80 -4.12 -9.03 -15.01
CA GLY A 80 -4.37 -10.16 -15.89
C GLY A 80 -5.41 -11.15 -15.35
N VAL A 81 -5.89 -12.04 -16.23
CA VAL A 81 -6.66 -13.22 -15.86
C VAL A 81 -5.96 -14.48 -16.36
N ASP A 82 -6.02 -15.56 -15.59
CA ASP A 82 -5.48 -16.85 -16.00
C ASP A 82 -6.42 -17.59 -16.96
N ALA A 83 -6.01 -18.78 -17.41
CA ALA A 83 -6.80 -19.60 -18.33
C ALA A 83 -8.14 -20.07 -17.74
N GLU A 84 -8.32 -19.99 -16.43
CA GLU A 84 -9.57 -20.27 -15.72
C GLU A 84 -10.39 -19.00 -15.39
N GLY A 85 -9.96 -17.83 -15.86
CA GLY A 85 -10.64 -16.55 -15.67
C GLY A 85 -10.47 -15.95 -14.26
N ARG A 86 -9.52 -16.46 -13.45
CA ARG A 86 -9.22 -15.91 -12.12
C ARG A 86 -8.24 -14.75 -12.25
N PRO A 87 -8.35 -13.69 -11.44
CA PRO A 87 -7.39 -12.58 -11.47
C PRO A 87 -5.99 -13.06 -11.06
N VAL A 88 -4.99 -12.72 -11.87
CA VAL A 88 -3.58 -13.05 -11.60
C VAL A 88 -2.96 -11.94 -10.77
N THR A 89 -2.81 -12.18 -9.47
CA THR A 89 -2.24 -11.21 -8.53
C THR A 89 -0.82 -11.61 -8.12
N GLU A 90 0.17 -10.85 -8.58
CA GLU A 90 1.54 -10.92 -8.04
C GLU A 90 1.70 -9.91 -6.88
N PRO A 91 2.24 -10.31 -5.71
CA PRO A 91 2.57 -9.37 -4.64
C PRO A 91 3.60 -8.33 -5.08
N LEU A 92 3.42 -7.07 -4.71
CA LEU A 92 4.31 -5.95 -5.08
C LEU A 92 5.78 -6.17 -4.64
N GLU A 93 5.98 -7.01 -3.62
CA GLU A 93 7.29 -7.48 -3.15
C GLU A 93 8.14 -8.10 -4.27
N ASN A 94 7.52 -8.71 -5.29
CA ASN A 94 8.19 -9.29 -6.44
C ASN A 94 8.64 -8.26 -7.50
N MET A 95 8.16 -7.01 -7.42
CA MET A 95 8.58 -5.91 -8.33
C MET A 95 9.64 -4.98 -7.74
N SER A 96 9.94 -5.10 -6.43
CA SER A 96 10.97 -4.28 -5.79
C SER A 96 12.28 -5.07 -5.62
N GLY A 97 13.33 -4.67 -6.34
CA GLY A 97 14.71 -5.15 -6.14
C GLY A 97 15.34 -4.72 -4.80
N GLY A 98 14.53 -4.38 -3.80
CA GLY A 98 14.94 -4.00 -2.45
C GLY A 98 15.16 -5.21 -1.56
N GLU A 99 16.26 -5.95 -1.77
CA GLU A 99 16.68 -7.01 -0.85
C GLU A 99 16.72 -6.49 0.60
N SER A 100 15.85 -7.00 1.46
CA SER A 100 15.78 -6.59 2.87
C SER A 100 17.15 -6.70 3.54
N LEU A 101 17.58 -5.62 4.20
CA LEU A 101 18.85 -5.55 4.92
C LEU A 101 18.97 -6.65 5.99
N ILE A 102 17.84 -7.11 6.53
CA ILE A 102 17.71 -8.21 7.49
C ILE A 102 18.23 -9.53 6.86
N GLN A 103 17.92 -9.79 5.59
CA GLN A 103 18.36 -10.99 4.89
C GLN A 103 19.85 -10.92 4.51
N LYS A 104 20.36 -9.73 4.19
CA LYS A 104 21.81 -9.48 4.01
C LYS A 104 22.63 -9.72 5.29
N GLN A 105 22.06 -9.44 6.47
CA GLN A 105 22.71 -9.73 7.75
C GLN A 105 22.83 -11.23 8.01
N ALA A 106 21.79 -12.02 7.73
CA ALA A 106 21.83 -13.49 7.87
C ALA A 106 22.91 -14.14 6.99
N SER A 107 23.02 -13.72 5.72
CA SER A 107 24.02 -14.23 4.76
C SER A 107 25.46 -13.87 5.14
N ARG A 108 25.70 -12.74 5.83
CA ARG A 108 27.02 -12.36 6.34
C ARG A 108 27.46 -13.20 7.55
N GLY A 109 26.54 -13.59 8.42
CA GLY A 109 26.84 -14.42 9.60
C GLY A 109 27.39 -15.79 9.22
N LYS A 110 26.79 -16.46 8.24
CA LYS A 110 27.15 -17.84 7.87
C LYS A 110 28.54 -17.98 7.25
N ARG A 111 29.09 -16.93 6.63
CA ARG A 111 30.42 -16.94 5.99
C ARG A 111 31.61 -16.72 6.95
N ARG A 112 31.37 -16.36 8.21
CA ARG A 112 32.44 -16.14 9.21
C ARG A 112 32.69 -17.33 10.14
N GLY A 113 31.95 -18.43 9.98
CA GLY A 113 32.05 -19.63 10.82
C GLY A 113 32.79 -20.81 10.19
N VAL A 114 33.34 -20.68 8.97
CA VAL A 114 34.03 -21.75 8.24
C VAL A 114 35.40 -21.25 7.78
N SER A 115 36.31 -21.08 8.74
CA SER A 115 37.76 -20.88 8.53
C SER A 115 38.50 -21.00 9.88
N GLY A 116 38.40 -22.15 10.55
CA GLY A 116 38.87 -22.29 11.94
C GLY A 116 39.02 -23.73 12.46
N ALA A 117 39.22 -24.68 11.54
CA ALA A 117 39.65 -26.07 11.68
C ALA A 117 39.74 -26.57 10.21
N GLU A 118 40.69 -27.38 9.74
CA GLU A 118 41.56 -28.34 10.44
C GLU A 118 43.02 -28.24 9.94
N THR A 119 43.98 -28.47 10.82
CA THR A 119 45.41 -28.75 10.54
C THR A 119 45.96 -29.51 11.76
N LEU A 120 46.99 -30.35 11.62
CA LEU A 120 47.41 -31.46 12.53
C LEU A 120 46.52 -32.71 12.33
N GLU A 121 46.95 -33.98 12.31
CA GLU A 121 48.21 -34.76 12.47
C GLU A 121 47.91 -36.18 11.86
N ASP A 122 48.78 -37.04 11.30
CA ASP A 122 50.23 -37.01 10.95
C ASP A 122 50.50 -38.07 9.80
N ASP A 123 51.72 -38.58 9.60
CA ASP A 123 52.16 -39.53 8.52
C ASP A 123 51.90 -41.06 8.75
N GLU A 124 52.09 -41.84 7.66
CA GLU A 124 52.22 -43.33 7.50
C GLU A 124 50.97 -44.25 7.46
#